data_AF-A0A1N6KQU3-F1
#
_entry.id   AF-A0A1N6KQU3-F1
#
_cell.length_a   1.000
_cell.length_b   1.000
_cell.length_c   1.000
_cell.angle_alpha   90.00
_cell.angle_beta   90.00
_cell.angle_gamma   90.00
#
_symmetry.space_group_name_H-M   'P 1'
#
loop_
_entity.id
_entity.type
_entity.pdbx_description
1 polymer ?
#
loop_
_entity_poly.entity_id
_entity_poly.type
_entity_poly.pdbx_seq_one_letter_code
_entity_poly.pdbx_strand_id
1 'polypeptide(L)'
;MDPAWDEFRRRQRAFWLAILLCPPWFAFGSLLCDFIARFGLNYDILFILIAALPALGNIMVAHWRKLFWPCPNCGRPFHLTWFYGNLMARECVHCDLRKWAPVKAKTIKSISLDQWNPVADEYFDK
;
A
#
# COMPACT_ATOMS: atom_id res chain seq x y z
N MET A 1 -5.03 13.16 -14.23
CA MET A 1 -5.02 12.50 -12.91
C MET A 1 -3.65 11.87 -12.75
N ASP A 2 -2.94 12.14 -11.64
CA ASP A 2 -1.60 11.57 -11.47
C ASP A 2 -1.68 10.04 -11.34
N PRO A 3 -0.86 9.28 -12.09
CA PRO A 3 -0.91 7.81 -12.10
C PRO A 3 -0.68 7.20 -10.70
N ALA A 4 0.06 7.90 -9.83
CA ALA A 4 0.27 7.47 -8.44
C ALA A 4 -1.03 7.42 -7.62
N TRP A 5 -1.92 8.40 -7.81
CA TRP A 5 -3.21 8.44 -7.11
C TRP A 5 -4.19 7.38 -7.64
N ASP A 6 -4.05 6.97 -8.90
CA ASP A 6 -4.83 5.87 -9.48
C ASP A 6 -4.45 4.52 -8.86
N GLU A 7 -3.14 4.28 -8.67
CA GLU A 7 -2.64 3.10 -7.98
C GLU A 7 -3.10 3.08 -6.51
N PHE A 8 -3.07 4.23 -5.84
CA PHE A 8 -3.60 4.33 -4.48
C PHE A 8 -5.10 4.01 -4.41
N ARG A 9 -5.91 4.52 -5.36
CA ARG A 9 -7.34 4.19 -5.45
C ARG A 9 -7.57 2.70 -5.67
N ARG A 10 -6.75 2.05 -6.50
CA ARG A 10 -6.83 0.61 -6.75
C ARG A 10 -6.61 -0.19 -5.47
N ARG A 11 -5.59 0.16 -4.69
CA ARG A 11 -5.32 -0.48 -3.39
C ARG A 11 -6.42 -0.23 -2.37
N GLN A 12 -6.94 1.00 -2.31
CA GLN A 12 -8.05 1.33 -1.43
C GLN A 12 -9.32 0.54 -1.81
N ARG A 13 -9.63 0.41 -3.10
CA ARG A 13 -10.74 -0.43 -3.58
C ARG A 13 -10.53 -1.90 -3.25
N ALA A 14 -9.32 -2.44 -3.45
CA ALA A 14 -9.00 -3.82 -3.10
C ALA A 14 -9.23 -4.12 -1.62
N PHE A 15 -8.83 -3.20 -0.73
CA PHE A 15 -9.09 -3.31 0.71
C PHE A 15 -10.59 -3.31 1.03
N TRP A 16 -11.36 -2.38 0.46
CA TRP A 16 -12.81 -2.35 0.65
C TRP A 16 -13.51 -3.57 0.08
N LEU A 17 -13.07 -4.08 -1.08
CA LEU A 17 -13.58 -5.32 -1.66
C LEU A 17 -13.25 -6.52 -0.77
N ALA A 18 -12.04 -6.60 -0.20
CA ALA A 18 -11.69 -7.67 0.73
C ALA A 18 -12.59 -7.68 1.98
N ILE A 19 -12.95 -6.51 2.51
CA ILE A 19 -13.90 -6.39 3.61
C ILE A 19 -15.31 -6.78 3.17
N LEU A 20 -15.77 -6.25 2.04
CA LEU A 20 -17.13 -6.49 1.55
C LEU A 20 -17.37 -7.96 1.15
N LEU A 21 -16.33 -8.64 0.67
CA LEU A 21 -16.37 -10.07 0.34
C LEU A 21 -16.23 -10.97 1.57
N CYS A 22 -15.94 -10.41 2.75
CA CYS A 22 -15.74 -11.20 3.97
C CYS A 22 -17.03 -11.92 4.42
N PRO A 23 -18.21 -11.27 4.51
CA PRO A 23 -19.46 -11.96 4.85
C PRO A 23 -19.84 -13.11 3.89
N PRO A 24 -19.86 -12.93 2.55
CA PRO A 24 -20.18 -14.04 1.64
C PRO A 24 -19.10 -15.14 1.69
N TRP A 25 -17.83 -14.80 1.94
CA TRP A 25 -16.77 -15.79 2.15
C TRP A 25 -17.02 -16.66 3.39
N PHE A 26 -17.40 -16.06 4.52
CA PHE A 26 -17.73 -16.82 5.73
C PHE A 26 -18.97 -17.69 5.55
N ALA A 27 -20.00 -17.18 4.86
CA ALA A 27 -21.19 -17.97 4.55
C ALA A 27 -20.88 -19.17 3.64
N PHE A 28 -20.05 -18.97 2.62
CA PHE A 28 -19.61 -20.06 1.76
C PHE A 28 -18.71 -21.05 2.51
N GLY A 29 -17.77 -20.54 3.31
CA GLY A 29 -16.85 -21.34 4.11
C GLY A 29 -17.56 -22.21 5.15
N SER A 30 -18.60 -21.70 5.81
CA SER A 30 -19.39 -22.49 6.77
C SER A 30 -20.17 -23.62 6.09
N LEU A 31 -20.79 -23.37 4.94
CA LEU A 31 -21.48 -24.41 4.15
C LEU A 31 -20.52 -25.49 3.67
N LEU A 32 -19.32 -25.09 3.22
CA LEU A 32 -18.29 -26.02 2.79
C LEU A 32 -17.75 -26.86 3.97
N CYS A 33 -17.53 -26.23 5.13
CA CYS A 33 -17.11 -26.94 6.34
C CYS A 33 -18.17 -27.91 6.84
N ASP A 34 -19.46 -27.54 6.81
CA ASP A 34 -20.57 -28.45 7.14
C ASP A 34 -20.59 -29.68 6.22
N PHE A 35 -20.42 -29.46 4.91
CA PHE A 35 -20.36 -30.55 3.94
C PHE A 35 -19.19 -31.51 4.20
N ILE A 36 -17.99 -30.98 4.48
CA ILE A 36 -16.79 -31.78 4.72
C ILE A 36 -16.85 -32.48 6.09
N ALA A 37 -17.43 -31.84 7.11
CA ALA A 37 -17.56 -32.42 8.45
C ALA A 37 -18.42 -33.70 8.45
N ARG A 38 -19.31 -33.88 7.46
CA ARG A 38 -20.08 -35.13 7.27
C ARG A 38 -19.19 -36.36 7.01
N PHE A 39 -17.93 -36.16 6.62
CA PHE A 39 -16.95 -37.23 6.44
C PHE A 39 -16.16 -37.56 7.73
N GLY A 40 -16.57 -37.04 8.89
CA GLY A 40 -15.94 -37.32 10.19
C GLY A 40 -14.77 -36.42 10.55
N LEU A 41 -14.61 -35.28 9.87
CA LEU A 41 -13.58 -34.29 10.14
C LEU A 41 -14.09 -33.22 11.13
N ASN A 42 -13.20 -32.70 11.98
CA ASN A 42 -13.53 -31.67 12.98
C ASN A 42 -13.90 -30.33 12.30
N TYR A 43 -15.15 -29.92 12.46
CA TYR A 43 -15.69 -28.67 11.91
C TYR A 43 -14.86 -27.45 12.33
N ASP A 44 -14.51 -27.32 13.62
CA ASP A 44 -13.81 -26.14 14.14
C ASP A 44 -12.44 -25.94 13.47
N ILE A 45 -11.69 -27.03 13.28
CA ILE A 45 -10.38 -27.00 12.62
C ILE A 45 -10.55 -26.60 11.15
N LEU A 46 -11.53 -27.19 10.46
CA LEU A 46 -11.82 -26.87 9.06
C LEU A 46 -12.24 -25.41 8.89
N PHE A 47 -13.10 -24.91 9.77
CA PHE A 47 -13.56 -23.52 9.72
C PHE A 47 -12.41 -22.54 9.92
N ILE A 48 -11.51 -22.82 10.86
CA ILE A 48 -10.31 -21.99 11.08
C ILE A 48 -9.41 -21.98 9.85
N LEU A 49 -9.13 -23.16 9.28
CA LEU A 49 -8.20 -23.31 8.16
C LEU A 49 -8.76 -22.78 6.82
N ILE A 50 -10.05 -23.00 6.56
CA ILE A 50 -10.68 -22.72 5.26
C ILE A 50 -11.33 -21.34 5.25
N ALA A 51 -11.96 -20.91 6.34
CA ALA A 51 -12.68 -19.64 6.38
C ALA A 51 -11.86 -18.56 7.08
N ALA A 52 -11.51 -18.76 8.35
CA ALA A 52 -10.99 -17.70 9.21
C ALA A 52 -9.58 -17.23 8.81
N LEU A 53 -8.63 -18.16 8.63
CA LEU A 53 -7.24 -17.82 8.30
C LEU A 53 -7.11 -17.12 6.93
N PRO A 54 -7.73 -17.61 5.84
CA PRO A 54 -7.66 -16.93 4.55
C PRO A 54 -8.31 -15.54 4.58
N ALA A 55 -9.45 -15.39 5.27
CA ALA A 55 -10.12 -14.10 5.41
C ALA A 55 -9.24 -13.09 6.16
N LEU A 56 -8.68 -13.50 7.31
CA LEU A 56 -7.79 -12.66 8.10
C LEU A 56 -6.53 -12.29 7.33
N GLY A 57 -5.90 -13.28 6.68
CA GLY A 57 -4.70 -13.07 5.86
C GLY A 57 -4.93 -12.07 4.73
N ASN A 58 -6.04 -12.19 4.01
CA ASN A 58 -6.37 -11.29 2.90
C ASN A 58 -6.57 -9.84 3.39
N ILE A 59 -7.31 -9.66 4.49
CA ILE A 59 -7.51 -8.33 5.09
C ILE A 59 -6.19 -7.75 5.58
N MET A 60 -5.36 -8.54 6.28
CA MET A 60 -4.05 -8.09 6.77
C MET A 60 -3.13 -7.67 5.62
N VAL A 61 -3.05 -8.47 4.55
CA VAL A 61 -2.23 -8.14 3.37
C VAL A 61 -2.71 -6.86 2.70
N ALA A 62 -4.03 -6.71 2.48
CA ALA A 62 -4.59 -5.49 1.91
C ALA A 62 -4.34 -4.26 2.80
N HIS A 63 -4.45 -4.43 4.11
CA HIS A 63 -4.17 -3.39 5.10
C HIS A 63 -2.71 -2.94 5.04
N TRP A 64 -1.76 -3.90 5.08
CA TRP A 64 -0.32 -3.61 5.02
C TRP A 64 0.06 -2.93 3.71
N ARG A 65 -0.46 -3.40 2.57
CA ARG A 65 -0.21 -2.78 1.25
C ARG A 65 -0.69 -1.32 1.17
N LYS A 66 -1.73 -0.97 1.93
CA LYS A 66 -2.23 0.41 2.06
C LYS A 66 -1.41 1.23 3.06
N LEU A 67 -0.98 0.61 4.17
CA LEU A 67 -0.20 1.28 5.22
C LEU A 67 1.19 1.68 4.72
N PHE A 68 1.87 0.78 4.02
CA PHE A 68 3.22 0.98 3.47
C PHE A 68 3.22 1.60 2.06
N TRP A 69 2.09 2.19 1.63
CA TRP A 69 2.06 2.83 0.33
C TRP A 69 3.02 4.04 0.31
N PRO A 70 4.00 4.09 -0.63
CA PRO A 70 4.98 5.17 -0.69
C PRO A 70 4.33 6.44 -1.24
N CYS A 71 4.62 7.57 -0.59
CA CYS A 71 4.19 8.88 -1.05
C CYS A 71 4.87 9.24 -2.39
N PRO A 72 4.14 9.74 -3.39
CA PRO A 72 4.70 10.05 -4.71
C PRO A 72 5.63 11.26 -4.73
N ASN A 73 5.60 12.11 -3.68
CA ASN A 73 6.48 13.26 -3.56
C ASN A 73 7.78 12.94 -2.79
N CYS A 74 7.66 12.33 -1.61
CA CYS A 74 8.81 12.08 -0.73
C CYS A 74 9.33 10.63 -0.71
N GLY A 75 8.60 9.67 -1.31
CA GLY A 75 8.95 8.24 -1.35
C GLY A 75 8.73 7.48 -0.05
N ARG A 76 8.41 8.16 1.06
CA ARG A 76 8.20 7.55 2.38
C ARG A 76 6.77 7.02 2.56
N PRO A 77 6.53 6.07 3.48
CA PRO A 77 5.18 5.57 3.78
C PRO A 77 4.21 6.70 4.11
N PHE A 78 3.11 6.81 3.34
CA PHE A 78 2.20 7.95 3.43
C PHE A 78 1.45 8.01 4.77
N HIS A 79 1.08 6.85 5.32
CA HIS A 79 0.26 6.72 6.53
C HIS A 79 1.05 6.34 7.78
N LEU A 80 2.36 6.10 7.66
CA LEU A 80 3.16 5.51 8.73
C LEU A 80 4.38 6.39 9.06
N THR A 81 4.47 6.80 10.32
CA THR A 81 5.70 7.32 10.93
C THR A 81 6.36 6.22 11.76
N TRP A 82 7.57 6.48 12.27
CA TRP A 82 8.29 5.55 13.15
C TRP A 82 7.50 5.20 14.42
N PHE A 83 6.70 6.13 14.95
CA PHE A 83 6.01 5.98 16.25
C PHE A 83 4.49 5.88 16.16
N TYR A 84 3.89 6.25 15.02
CA TYR A 84 2.44 6.29 14.86
C TYR A 84 2.01 6.07 13.42
N GLY A 85 0.96 5.26 13.23
CA GLY A 85 0.33 5.01 11.94
C GLY A 85 -1.10 5.52 11.92
N ASN A 86 -1.45 6.36 10.94
CA ASN A 86 -2.82 6.81 10.73
C ASN A 86 -3.27 6.52 9.30
N LEU A 87 -4.00 5.42 9.13
CA LEU A 87 -4.58 5.01 7.84
C LEU A 87 -5.68 5.93 7.30
N MET A 88 -6.10 6.91 8.12
CA MET A 88 -7.08 7.94 7.78
C MET A 88 -6.44 9.33 7.66
N ALA A 89 -5.11 9.42 7.68
CA ALA A 89 -4.42 10.68 7.44
C ALA A 89 -4.84 11.24 6.06
N ARG A 90 -5.25 12.51 6.05
CA ARG A 90 -5.64 13.22 4.83
C ARG A 90 -4.44 13.83 4.12
N GLU A 91 -3.27 13.77 4.72
CA GLU A 91 -2.00 14.27 4.22
C GLU A 91 -0.86 13.33 4.61
N CYS A 92 0.23 13.39 3.85
CA CYS A 92 1.40 12.59 4.14
C CYS A 92 2.04 13.07 5.45
N VAL A 93 2.21 12.16 6.41
CA VAL A 93 2.80 12.44 7.73
C VAL A 93 4.28 12.88 7.71
N HIS A 94 4.91 12.97 6.53
CA HIS A 94 6.32 13.36 6.35
C HIS A 94 6.51 14.63 5.52
N CYS A 95 5.60 14.94 4.59
CA CYS A 95 5.76 16.05 3.64
C CYS A 95 4.48 16.87 3.45
N ASP A 96 3.45 16.58 4.25
CA ASP A 96 2.15 17.24 4.26
C ASP A 96 1.45 17.29 2.89
N LEU A 97 1.82 16.37 1.99
CA LEU A 97 1.16 16.21 0.71
C LEU A 97 -0.28 15.77 0.95
N ARG A 98 -1.23 16.68 0.72
CA ARG A 98 -2.65 16.41 0.84
C ARG A 98 -3.08 15.34 -0.16
N LYS A 99 -3.97 14.45 0.29
CA LYS A 99 -4.55 13.39 -0.53
C LYS A 99 -5.21 14.00 -1.77
N TRP A 100 -4.92 13.44 -2.94
CA TRP A 100 -5.40 13.91 -4.25
C TRP A 100 -4.82 15.24 -4.75
N ALA A 101 -3.87 15.84 -4.03
CA ALA A 101 -3.16 17.01 -4.53
C ALA A 101 -2.25 16.64 -5.72
N PRO A 102 -2.03 17.55 -6.68
CA PRO A 102 -1.10 17.31 -7.78
C PRO A 102 0.30 17.00 -7.24
N VAL A 103 0.90 15.93 -7.76
CA VAL A 103 2.26 15.55 -7.38
C VAL A 103 3.22 16.58 -7.95
N LYS A 104 3.78 17.42 -7.08
CA LYS A 104 4.94 18.23 -7.45
C LYS A 104 6.12 17.27 -7.53
N ALA A 105 6.53 16.88 -8.74
CA ALA A 105 7.81 16.24 -8.92
C ALA A 105 8.85 17.12 -8.22
N LYS A 106 9.62 16.56 -7.29
CA LYS A 106 10.78 17.26 -6.73
C LYS A 106 11.64 17.56 -7.96
N THR A 107 11.66 18.81 -8.41
CA THR A 107 12.49 19.23 -9.54
C THR A 107 13.89 18.79 -9.16
N ILE A 108 14.37 17.71 -9.78
CA ILE A 108 15.79 17.43 -9.80
C ILE A 108 16.33 18.71 -10.40
N LYS A 109 17.06 19.52 -9.62
CA LYS A 109 17.92 20.54 -10.20
C LYS A 109 18.87 19.75 -11.09
N SER A 110 18.49 19.50 -12.33
CA SER A 110 19.43 19.15 -13.38
C SER A 110 20.39 20.32 -13.37
N ILE A 111 21.59 20.08 -12.85
CA ILE A 111 22.72 20.94 -13.19
C ILE A 111 22.71 20.94 -14.71
N SER A 112 22.39 22.09 -15.27
CA SER A 112 22.32 22.26 -16.70
C SER A 112 23.77 22.14 -17.21
N LEU A 113 24.00 21.31 -18.22
CA LEU A 113 25.35 21.05 -18.76
C LEU A 113 26.00 22.33 -19.33
N ASP A 114 25.19 23.34 -19.58
CA ASP A 114 25.55 24.74 -19.90
C ASP A 114 26.25 25.48 -18.74
N GLN A 115 26.24 24.93 -17.52
CA GLN A 115 27.02 25.42 -16.38
C GLN A 115 28.37 24.70 -16.23
N TRP A 116 28.68 23.73 -17.08
CA TRP A 116 30.01 23.10 -17.15
C TRP A 116 30.95 24.02 -17.93
N ASN A 117 31.91 24.63 -17.22
CA ASN A 117 32.95 25.47 -17.79
C ASN A 117 34.26 24.65 -17.93
N PRO A 118 34.66 24.20 -19.13
CA PRO A 118 35.89 23.44 -19.34
C PRO A 118 37.18 24.24 -19.10
N VAL A 119 37.11 25.56 -18.87
CA VAL A 119 38.29 26.43 -18.77
C VAL A 119 38.96 26.37 -17.38
N ALA A 120 38.36 25.73 -16.39
CA ALA A 120 38.92 25.66 -15.03
C ALA A 120 40.01 24.59 -14.84
N ASP A 121 40.15 23.64 -15.76
CA ASP A 121 41.03 22.48 -15.57
C ASP A 121 42.45 22.68 -16.13
N GLU A 122 42.71 23.78 -16.85
CA GLU A 122 44.05 24.09 -17.40
C GLU A 122 45.07 24.62 -16.38
N TYR A 123 44.66 24.88 -15.13
CA TYR A 123 45.53 25.46 -14.10
C TYR A 123 46.15 24.46 -13.12
N PHE A 124 45.84 23.16 -13.22
CA PHE A 124 46.32 22.14 -12.26
C PHE A 124 47.48 21.27 -12.76
N ASP A 125 47.96 21.45 -14.00
CA ASP A 125 49.12 20.72 -14.55
C ASP A 125 50.35 21.63 -14.76
N LYS A 126 50.84 22.24 -13.67
CA LYS A 126 52.22 22.77 -13.60
C LYS A 126 52.92 22.37 -12.32
#